data_AF-X6GQ14-F1
#
_entry.id   AF-X6GQ14-F1
#
_cell.length_a   1.000
_cell.length_b   1.000
_cell.length_c   1.000
_cell.angle_alpha   90.00
_cell.angle_beta   90.00
_cell.angle_gamma   90.00
#
_symmetry.space_group_name_H-M   'P 1'
#
loop_
_entity.id
_entity.type
_entity.pdbx_description
1 polymer ?
#
loop_
_entity_poly.entity_id
_entity_poly.type
_entity_poly.pdbx_seq_one_letter_code
_entity_poly.pdbx_strand_id
1 'polypeptide(L)'
;MAIGGAGGNYDHSYDRADVKAQWAASECLRPCFMLEGNMRASFRRMFINLDRVLLKLASAVLLFCAWSGDIHAGEFKKTNCWFEVPRDRGMTCGTLNVPENRKKASGTEITLSVVVFEPDRERHEPIVFLTGGPGQPTDIGDREDIEAWWQFISDQNWMIGRRVVVVANEG
;
A
#
# COMPACT_ATOMS: atom_id res chain seq x y z
N MET A 1 -46.72 13.26 9.87
CA MET A 1 -46.15 14.36 10.67
C MET A 1 -44.64 14.33 10.47
N ALA A 2 -44.13 15.22 9.60
CA ALA A 2 -42.76 15.73 9.54
C ALA A 2 -42.68 16.67 8.31
N ILE A 3 -42.82 17.96 8.61
CA ILE A 3 -42.26 19.16 7.95
C ILE A 3 -40.90 18.88 7.25
N GLY A 4 -40.52 19.42 6.10
CA GLY A 4 -40.99 20.56 5.29
C GLY A 4 -39.74 21.18 4.65
N GLY A 5 -39.43 20.82 3.41
CA GLY A 5 -38.26 21.32 2.66
C GLY A 5 -38.70 21.77 1.27
N ALA A 6 -38.80 23.08 1.07
CA ALA A 6 -39.19 23.70 -0.20
C ALA A 6 -37.95 24.36 -0.82
N GLY A 7 -37.53 23.82 -1.96
CA GLY A 7 -36.57 24.45 -2.87
C GLY A 7 -37.24 25.58 -3.65
N GLY A 8 -36.47 26.64 -3.92
CA GLY A 8 -36.83 27.75 -4.79
C GLY A 8 -35.62 28.16 -5.61
N ASN A 9 -35.75 28.03 -6.92
CA ASN A 9 -34.80 28.25 -8.00
C ASN A 9 -35.12 29.58 -8.66
N TYR A 10 -34.23 30.58 -8.76
CA TYR A 10 -34.42 31.69 -9.71
C TYR A 10 -33.08 32.29 -10.20
N ASP A 11 -32.91 32.20 -11.53
CA ASP A 11 -31.98 32.91 -12.40
C ASP A 11 -32.08 34.43 -12.26
N HIS A 12 -30.94 35.13 -12.43
CA HIS A 12 -30.95 36.54 -12.84
C HIS A 12 -30.09 36.75 -14.07
N SER A 13 -30.79 36.78 -15.20
CA SER A 13 -30.35 37.32 -16.49
C SER A 13 -29.99 38.81 -16.35
N TYR A 14 -28.86 39.19 -16.93
CA TYR A 14 -28.23 40.50 -16.89
C TYR A 14 -28.85 41.43 -17.94
N ASP A 15 -29.47 42.54 -17.53
CA ASP A 15 -30.11 43.50 -18.42
C ASP A 15 -29.19 44.69 -18.76
N ARG A 16 -29.10 45.02 -20.05
CA ARG A 16 -28.06 45.88 -20.68
C ARG A 16 -28.63 47.28 -20.96
N ALA A 17 -29.13 47.97 -19.93
CA ALA A 17 -29.83 49.25 -20.14
C ALA A 17 -29.43 50.45 -19.27
N ASP A 18 -28.74 50.31 -18.13
CA ASP A 18 -28.47 51.48 -17.25
C ASP A 18 -27.12 52.19 -17.48
N VAL A 19 -26.63 52.13 -18.73
CA VAL A 19 -25.63 53.07 -19.24
C VAL A 19 -26.37 54.30 -19.77
N LYS A 20 -26.47 55.37 -18.95
CA LYS A 20 -26.58 56.81 -19.35
C LYS A 20 -27.43 57.64 -18.36
N ALA A 21 -26.88 57.91 -17.19
CA ALA A 21 -27.13 59.12 -16.40
C ALA A 21 -26.11 59.05 -15.25
N GLN A 22 -25.32 60.03 -14.91
CA GLN A 22 -25.52 61.46 -15.05
C GLN A 22 -24.14 62.07 -14.89
N TRP A 23 -23.67 62.69 -15.97
CA TRP A 23 -22.51 63.56 -15.94
C TRP A 23 -22.76 64.75 -14.99
N ALA A 24 -21.63 65.25 -14.48
CA ALA A 24 -21.38 66.65 -14.11
C ALA A 24 -21.66 67.09 -12.67
N ALA A 25 -20.72 67.94 -12.22
CA ALA A 25 -20.68 68.76 -11.01
C ALA A 25 -20.37 67.96 -9.72
N SER A 26 -19.41 68.34 -8.89
CA SER A 26 -18.72 69.62 -8.75
C SER A 26 -17.51 69.46 -7.81
N GLU A 27 -16.51 70.27 -8.10
CA GLU A 27 -15.31 70.55 -7.32
C GLU A 27 -15.61 71.00 -5.88
N CYS A 28 -14.72 70.67 -4.95
CA CYS A 28 -13.97 71.62 -4.09
C CYS A 28 -13.53 70.98 -2.77
N LEU A 29 -12.35 71.44 -2.31
CA LEU A 29 -11.79 71.37 -0.95
C LEU A 29 -10.99 70.12 -0.54
N ARG A 30 -9.67 70.25 -0.75
CA ARG A 30 -8.63 69.87 0.23
C ARG A 30 -8.47 71.02 1.26
N PRO A 31 -7.74 70.88 2.40
CA PRO A 31 -7.08 69.69 3.01
C PRO A 31 -7.28 69.60 4.56
N CYS A 32 -6.91 68.47 5.18
CA CYS A 32 -5.95 68.38 6.32
C CYS A 32 -6.03 67.03 7.05
N PHE A 33 -4.89 66.68 7.66
CA PHE A 33 -4.72 65.74 8.77
C PHE A 33 -4.59 64.23 8.48
N MET A 34 -3.32 63.86 8.25
CA MET A 34 -2.61 62.76 8.92
C MET A 34 -3.42 61.78 9.77
N LEU A 35 -3.36 60.48 9.45
CA LEU A 35 -2.99 59.38 10.35
C LEU A 35 -2.99 58.03 9.58
N GLU A 36 -2.34 57.02 10.16
CA GLU A 36 -2.36 55.58 9.80
C GLU A 36 -1.25 55.03 8.90
N GLY A 37 0.00 55.22 9.34
CA GLY A 37 1.19 54.54 8.83
C GLY A 37 1.53 53.17 9.44
N ASN A 38 0.66 52.52 10.24
CA ASN A 38 1.12 51.42 11.12
C ASN A 38 0.54 50.00 10.88
N MET A 39 -0.39 49.80 9.94
CA MET A 39 -1.09 48.50 9.82
C MET A 39 -0.53 47.52 8.78
N ARG A 40 0.41 47.92 7.91
CA ARG A 40 0.92 47.07 6.81
C ARG A 40 2.07 46.12 7.19
N ALA A 41 2.75 46.35 8.32
CA ALA A 41 3.96 45.58 8.68
C ALA A 41 3.67 44.30 9.50
N SER A 42 2.58 44.28 10.28
CA SER A 42 2.25 43.15 11.16
C SER A 42 1.71 41.96 10.36
N PHE A 43 0.83 42.21 9.40
CA PHE A 43 0.25 41.19 8.53
C PHE A 43 1.31 40.46 7.66
N ARG A 44 2.31 41.18 7.15
CA ARG A 44 3.41 40.59 6.35
C ARG A 44 4.27 39.59 7.13
N ARG A 45 4.47 39.79 8.43
CA ARG A 45 5.31 38.90 9.25
C ARG A 45 4.63 37.57 9.56
N MET A 46 3.30 37.56 9.68
CA MET A 46 2.52 36.35 9.98
C MET A 46 2.50 35.37 8.79
N PHE A 47 2.28 35.86 7.56
CA PHE A 47 2.29 35.01 6.36
C PHE A 47 3.67 34.40 6.07
N ILE A 48 4.75 35.15 6.27
CA ILE A 48 6.13 34.65 6.10
C ILE A 48 6.48 33.54 7.11
N ASN A 49 5.94 33.62 8.33
CA ASN A 49 6.18 32.59 9.35
C ASN A 49 5.39 31.31 9.06
N LEU A 50 4.18 31.42 8.49
CA LEU A 50 3.37 30.25 8.12
C LEU A 50 4.00 29.47 6.96
N ASP A 51 4.49 30.16 5.91
CA ASP A 51 5.24 29.54 4.81
C ASP A 51 6.52 28.85 5.31
N ARG A 52 7.25 29.47 6.24
CA ARG A 52 8.48 28.89 6.80
C ARG A 52 8.23 27.65 7.64
N VAL A 53 7.13 27.60 8.38
CA VAL A 53 6.76 26.41 9.17
C VAL A 53 6.33 25.28 8.24
N LEU A 54 5.52 25.58 7.21
CA LEU A 54 5.11 24.60 6.21
C LEU A 54 6.30 24.04 5.43
N LEU A 55 7.27 24.90 5.03
CA LEU A 55 8.49 24.45 4.34
C LEU A 55 9.34 23.52 5.22
N LYS A 56 9.48 23.85 6.50
CA LYS A 56 10.27 23.04 7.45
C LYS A 56 9.61 21.69 7.70
N LEU A 57 8.30 21.66 7.93
CA LEU A 57 7.53 20.43 8.11
C LEU A 57 7.58 19.56 6.85
N ALA A 58 7.40 20.15 5.66
CA ALA A 58 7.53 19.42 4.41
C ALA A 58 8.93 18.81 4.23
N SER A 59 10.00 19.55 4.57
CA SER A 59 11.37 19.01 4.50
C SER A 59 11.61 17.87 5.50
N ALA A 60 11.07 17.98 6.72
CA ALA A 60 11.23 16.95 7.75
C ALA A 60 10.48 15.67 7.36
N VAL A 61 9.29 15.79 6.78
CA VAL A 61 8.52 14.65 6.25
C VAL A 61 9.25 13.98 5.08
N LEU A 62 9.78 14.77 4.13
CA LEU A 62 10.54 14.23 3.00
C LEU A 62 11.80 13.46 3.45
N LEU A 63 12.53 13.99 4.44
CA LEU A 63 13.69 13.32 5.02
C LEU A 63 13.30 12.02 5.76
N PHE A 64 12.14 12.00 6.43
CA PHE A 64 11.64 10.81 7.12
C PHE A 64 11.16 9.73 6.14
N CYS A 65 10.49 10.12 5.05
CA CYS A 65 10.03 9.19 4.02
C CYS A 65 11.19 8.52 3.27
N ALA A 66 12.29 9.26 3.02
CA ALA A 66 13.49 8.74 2.35
C ALA A 66 14.27 7.68 3.16
N TRP A 67 13.92 7.49 4.44
CA TRP A 67 14.51 6.46 5.32
C TRP A 67 13.66 5.19 5.44
N SER A 68 12.57 5.09 4.67
CA SER A 68 11.79 3.86 4.58
C SER A 68 12.59 2.84 3.79
N GLY A 69 13.14 1.83 4.47
CA GLY A 69 13.85 0.75 3.78
C GLY A 69 12.91 -0.05 2.88
N ASP A 70 13.37 -0.44 1.69
CA ASP A 70 12.62 -1.29 0.77
C ASP A 70 12.45 -2.69 1.36
N ILE A 71 11.19 -3.12 1.55
CA ILE A 71 10.89 -4.53 1.84
C ILE A 71 10.96 -5.28 0.50
N HIS A 72 12.11 -5.91 0.23
CA HIS A 72 12.24 -6.84 -0.88
C HIS A 72 11.52 -8.14 -0.51
N ALA A 73 10.36 -8.36 -1.11
CA ALA A 73 9.66 -9.64 -1.05
C ALA A 73 10.41 -10.65 -1.92
N GLY A 74 10.58 -11.88 -1.42
CA GLY A 74 11.18 -12.94 -2.22
C GLY A 74 10.34 -13.25 -3.46
N GLU A 75 11.01 -13.55 -4.57
CA GLU A 75 10.34 -13.90 -5.83
C GLU A 75 10.16 -15.41 -5.92
N PHE A 76 8.90 -15.87 -6.03
CA PHE A 76 8.58 -17.27 -6.30
C PHE A 76 8.68 -17.57 -7.80
N LYS A 77 9.55 -18.50 -8.18
CA LYS A 77 9.76 -18.95 -9.56
C LYS A 77 9.29 -20.39 -9.69
N LYS A 78 8.26 -20.60 -10.52
CA LYS A 78 7.78 -21.95 -10.84
C LYS A 78 8.85 -22.71 -11.61
N THR A 79 9.08 -23.97 -11.23
CA THR A 79 10.04 -24.87 -11.88
C THR A 79 9.40 -26.23 -12.11
N ASN A 80 10.11 -27.11 -12.83
CA ASN A 80 9.76 -28.52 -12.84
C ASN A 80 10.05 -29.13 -11.46
N CYS A 81 9.19 -30.04 -11.02
CA CYS A 81 9.47 -30.83 -9.82
C CYS A 81 10.71 -31.71 -10.05
N TRP A 82 11.54 -31.84 -9.02
CA TRP A 82 12.80 -32.63 -9.04
C TRP A 82 12.59 -34.11 -8.73
N PHE A 83 11.35 -34.51 -8.45
CA PHE A 83 10.90 -35.88 -8.23
C PHE A 83 9.75 -36.22 -9.19
N GLU A 84 9.35 -37.49 -9.24
CA GLU A 84 8.20 -37.94 -10.02
C GLU A 84 6.89 -37.52 -9.34
N VAL A 85 6.09 -36.71 -10.05
CA VAL A 85 4.79 -36.24 -9.54
C VAL A 85 3.73 -37.34 -9.71
N PRO A 86 2.98 -37.69 -8.66
CA PRO A 86 1.84 -38.62 -8.78
C PRO A 86 0.83 -38.13 -9.82
N ARG A 87 0.43 -39.02 -10.73
CA ARG A 87 -0.42 -38.65 -11.90
C ARG A 87 -1.84 -38.22 -11.53
N ASP A 88 -2.30 -38.66 -10.38
CA ASP A 88 -3.65 -38.45 -9.86
C ASP A 88 -3.78 -37.20 -8.98
N ARG A 89 -2.69 -36.44 -8.77
CA ARG A 89 -2.67 -35.31 -7.83
C ARG A 89 -2.08 -34.06 -8.45
N GLY A 90 -2.69 -32.92 -8.16
CA GLY A 90 -2.20 -31.62 -8.59
C GLY A 90 -1.04 -31.16 -7.72
N MET A 91 0.03 -30.69 -8.34
CA MET A 91 1.16 -30.12 -7.61
C MET A 91 1.90 -29.06 -8.41
N THR A 92 2.42 -28.05 -7.73
CA THR A 92 3.29 -27.02 -8.30
C THR A 92 4.60 -26.97 -7.51
N CYS A 93 5.73 -27.10 -8.21
CA CYS A 93 7.05 -26.91 -7.62
C CYS A 93 7.62 -25.55 -8.03
N GLY A 94 8.52 -25.04 -7.21
CA GLY A 94 9.24 -23.81 -7.52
C GLY A 94 10.36 -23.53 -6.54
N THR A 95 11.01 -22.40 -6.75
CA THR A 95 12.02 -21.87 -5.85
C THR A 95 11.64 -20.48 -5.38
N LEU A 96 12.07 -20.11 -4.18
CA LEU A 96 11.88 -18.80 -3.60
C LEU A 96 13.24 -18.21 -3.24
N ASN A 97 13.65 -17.17 -3.98
CA ASN A 97 14.89 -16.46 -3.67
C ASN A 97 14.62 -15.44 -2.58
N VAL A 98 15.41 -15.48 -1.50
CA VAL A 98 15.31 -14.52 -0.38
C VAL A 98 16.69 -14.03 0.03
N PRO A 99 16.83 -12.77 0.47
CA PRO A 99 18.08 -12.29 1.04
C PRO A 99 18.39 -13.06 2.33
N GLU A 100 19.61 -13.58 2.44
CA GLU A 100 20.13 -14.24 3.64
C GLU A 100 20.01 -13.32 4.86
N ASN A 101 20.35 -12.04 4.67
CA ASN A 101 20.16 -11.00 5.67
C ASN A 101 19.01 -10.08 5.27
N ARG A 102 17.85 -10.24 5.92
CA ARG A 102 16.64 -9.43 5.67
C ARG A 102 16.82 -7.93 5.92
N LYS A 103 17.87 -7.50 6.63
CA LYS A 103 18.21 -6.08 6.82
C LYS A 103 19.07 -5.50 5.68
N LYS A 104 19.59 -6.34 4.79
CA LYS A 104 20.45 -5.96 3.67
C LYS A 104 19.93 -6.60 2.38
N ALA A 105 19.00 -5.90 1.73
CA ALA A 105 18.33 -6.38 0.52
C ALA A 105 19.30 -6.71 -0.64
N SER A 106 20.41 -5.97 -0.78
CA SER A 106 21.43 -6.21 -1.82
C SER A 106 22.53 -7.20 -1.38
N GLY A 107 22.22 -8.09 -0.43
CA GLY A 107 23.13 -9.09 0.11
C GLY A 107 23.12 -10.41 -0.68
N THR A 108 23.78 -11.43 -0.14
CA THR A 108 23.67 -12.80 -0.65
C THR A 108 22.21 -13.27 -0.59
N GLU A 109 21.73 -13.90 -1.65
CA GLU A 109 20.45 -14.60 -1.66
C GLU A 109 20.64 -16.09 -1.40
N ILE A 110 19.65 -16.68 -0.73
CA ILE A 110 19.48 -18.13 -0.62
C ILE A 110 18.24 -18.54 -1.43
N THR A 111 18.27 -19.76 -1.97
CA THR A 111 17.20 -20.29 -2.83
C THR A 111 16.46 -21.38 -2.11
N LEU A 112 15.23 -21.11 -1.66
CA LEU A 112 14.42 -22.10 -0.96
C LEU A 112 13.62 -22.95 -1.94
N SER A 113 13.61 -24.27 -1.75
CA SER A 113 12.74 -25.16 -2.51
C SER A 113 11.31 -25.12 -1.98
N VAL A 114 10.32 -25.07 -2.87
CA VAL A 114 8.90 -24.94 -2.50
C VAL A 114 8.06 -25.96 -3.27
N VAL A 115 7.19 -26.65 -2.55
CA VAL A 115 6.18 -27.55 -3.11
C VAL A 115 4.79 -27.07 -2.68
N VAL A 116 3.88 -26.94 -3.63
CA VAL A 116 2.48 -26.59 -3.41
C VAL A 116 1.63 -27.80 -3.74
N PHE A 117 0.97 -28.34 -2.73
CA PHE A 117 0.00 -29.42 -2.84
C PHE A 117 -1.36 -28.81 -3.20
N GLU A 118 -1.86 -29.13 -4.40
CA GLU A 118 -3.12 -28.59 -4.91
C GLU A 118 -4.28 -29.49 -4.49
N PRO A 119 -5.37 -28.95 -3.92
CA PRO A 119 -6.56 -29.73 -3.64
C PRO A 119 -7.35 -29.99 -4.94
N ASP A 120 -8.09 -31.09 -4.99
CA ASP A 120 -9.00 -31.38 -6.12
C ASP A 120 -10.00 -30.25 -6.39
N ARG A 121 -10.45 -29.60 -5.31
CA ARG A 121 -11.26 -28.39 -5.35
C ARG A 121 -10.85 -27.47 -4.22
N GLU A 122 -10.41 -26.27 -4.58
CA GLU A 122 -10.13 -25.21 -3.62
C GLU A 122 -11.42 -24.69 -2.98
N ARG A 123 -11.45 -24.66 -1.64
CA ARG A 123 -12.60 -24.25 -0.82
C ARG A 123 -12.23 -23.25 0.26
N HIS A 124 -10.93 -23.15 0.58
CA HIS A 124 -10.41 -22.40 1.71
C HIS A 124 -9.08 -21.75 1.36
N GLU A 125 -8.69 -20.74 2.13
CA GLU A 125 -7.42 -20.03 1.94
C GLU A 125 -6.21 -20.96 2.08
N PRO A 126 -5.12 -20.71 1.31
CA PRO A 126 -3.93 -21.53 1.36
C PRO A 126 -3.25 -21.42 2.72
N ILE A 127 -2.53 -22.46 3.09
CA ILE A 127 -1.72 -22.49 4.30
C ILE A 127 -0.25 -22.69 3.94
N VAL A 128 0.62 -22.03 4.69
CA VAL A 128 2.07 -22.29 4.64
C VAL A 128 2.40 -23.19 5.81
N PHE A 129 2.92 -24.38 5.51
CA PHE A 129 3.33 -25.34 6.51
C PHE A 129 4.86 -25.28 6.66
N LEU A 130 5.31 -25.01 7.88
CA LEU A 130 6.73 -25.01 8.24
C LEU A 130 6.97 -26.23 9.13
N THR A 131 7.92 -27.08 8.74
CA THR A 131 8.37 -28.15 9.64
C THR A 131 9.07 -27.56 10.85
N GLY A 132 8.75 -28.09 12.03
CA GLY A 132 9.22 -27.54 13.30
C GLY A 132 10.63 -28.02 13.67
N GLY A 133 11.31 -27.27 14.54
CA GLY A 133 12.63 -27.62 15.09
C GLY A 133 13.81 -27.04 14.27
N PRO A 134 14.83 -26.45 14.91
CA PRO A 134 16.04 -26.03 14.21
C PRO A 134 16.70 -27.21 13.50
N GLY A 135 16.92 -27.09 12.18
CA GLY A 135 17.59 -28.11 11.37
C GLY A 135 16.79 -29.38 11.12
N GLN A 136 15.49 -29.41 11.41
CA GLN A 136 14.66 -30.53 10.98
C GLN A 136 14.43 -30.44 9.46
N PRO A 137 14.68 -31.53 8.72
CA PRO A 137 14.40 -31.55 7.29
C PRO A 137 12.90 -31.42 7.07
N THR A 138 12.54 -30.87 5.91
CA THR A 138 11.14 -30.71 5.51
C THR A 138 10.63 -31.95 4.76
N ASP A 139 11.52 -32.88 4.41
CA ASP A 139 11.21 -34.13 3.72
C ASP A 139 10.37 -33.86 2.45
N ILE A 140 10.97 -33.13 1.50
CA ILE A 140 10.42 -32.86 0.15
C ILE A 140 11.45 -33.18 -0.94
N GLY A 141 12.43 -34.03 -0.63
CA GLY A 141 13.60 -34.29 -1.48
C GLY A 141 13.31 -35.31 -2.59
N ASP A 142 12.46 -36.29 -2.31
CA ASP A 142 12.17 -37.40 -3.22
C ASP A 142 10.67 -37.74 -3.28
N ARG A 143 10.32 -38.88 -3.86
CA ARG A 143 8.93 -39.29 -4.08
C ARG A 143 8.30 -39.83 -2.79
N GLU A 144 9.07 -40.58 -2.02
CA GLU A 144 8.63 -41.21 -0.77
C GLU A 144 8.23 -40.14 0.26
N ASP A 145 9.04 -39.08 0.35
CA ASP A 145 8.75 -37.84 1.07
C ASP A 145 7.38 -37.23 0.67
N ILE A 146 7.15 -37.07 -0.63
CA ILE A 146 5.91 -36.49 -1.16
C ILE A 146 4.70 -37.37 -0.88
N GLU A 147 4.85 -38.70 -0.94
CA GLU A 147 3.79 -39.63 -0.55
C GLU A 147 3.42 -39.50 0.94
N ALA A 148 4.42 -39.36 1.82
CA ALA A 148 4.20 -39.13 3.24
C ALA A 148 3.47 -37.80 3.50
N TRP A 149 3.82 -36.73 2.78
CA TRP A 149 3.11 -35.45 2.84
C TRP A 149 1.65 -35.58 2.47
N TRP A 150 1.34 -36.30 1.39
CA TRP A 150 -0.05 -36.50 1.01
C TRP A 150 -0.84 -37.29 2.04
N GLN A 151 -0.24 -38.33 2.65
CA GLN A 151 -0.88 -39.05 3.75
C GLN A 151 -1.20 -38.11 4.90
N PHE A 152 -0.21 -37.34 5.34
CA PHE A 152 -0.38 -36.35 6.40
C PHE A 152 -1.51 -35.36 6.08
N ILE A 153 -1.50 -34.75 4.89
CA ILE A 153 -2.55 -33.80 4.47
C ILE A 153 -3.93 -34.46 4.46
N SER A 154 -4.03 -35.71 3.99
CA SER A 154 -5.30 -36.44 3.94
C SER A 154 -5.85 -36.82 5.32
N ASP A 155 -4.97 -37.04 6.30
CA ASP A 155 -5.36 -37.34 7.68
C ASP A 155 -5.88 -36.08 8.42
N GLN A 156 -5.53 -34.88 7.93
CA GLN A 156 -5.95 -33.61 8.52
C GLN A 156 -7.22 -33.07 7.85
N ASN A 157 -8.39 -33.39 8.41
CA ASN A 157 -9.69 -32.90 7.89
C ASN A 157 -9.77 -31.39 7.64
N TRP A 158 -9.03 -30.58 8.43
CA TRP A 158 -9.03 -29.12 8.30
C TRP A 158 -8.19 -28.59 7.12
N MET A 159 -7.33 -29.43 6.55
CA MET A 159 -6.52 -29.11 5.35
C MET A 159 -7.27 -29.41 4.05
N ILE A 160 -8.35 -30.20 4.10
CA ILE A 160 -9.13 -30.56 2.91
C ILE A 160 -9.64 -29.29 2.21
N GLY A 161 -9.35 -29.17 0.90
CA GLY A 161 -9.77 -28.02 0.09
C GLY A 161 -8.89 -26.78 0.24
N ARG A 162 -7.76 -26.86 0.96
CA ARG A 162 -6.72 -25.83 0.99
C ARG A 162 -5.57 -26.22 0.07
N ARG A 163 -4.90 -25.23 -0.52
CA ARG A 163 -3.54 -25.46 -1.01
C ARG A 163 -2.59 -25.47 0.17
N VAL A 164 -1.70 -26.45 0.22
CA VAL A 164 -0.69 -26.56 1.27
C VAL A 164 0.66 -26.22 0.64
N VAL A 165 1.25 -25.12 1.09
CA VAL A 165 2.56 -24.64 0.63
C VAL A 165 3.61 -25.11 1.64
N VAL A 166 4.52 -25.97 1.19
CA VAL A 166 5.62 -26.50 1.99
C VAL A 166 6.91 -25.90 1.45
N VAL A 167 7.70 -25.31 2.35
CA VAL A 167 8.98 -24.67 2.02
C VAL A 167 10.09 -25.43 2.72
N ALA A 168 11.09 -25.88 1.96
CA ALA A 168 12.28 -26.48 2.54
C ALA A 168 12.96 -25.47 3.47
N ASN A 169 13.36 -25.94 4.64
CA ASN A 169 14.34 -25.24 5.45
C ASN A 169 15.73 -25.67 4.97
N GLU A 170 16.50 -24.75 4.38
CA GLU A 170 17.93 -24.96 4.18
C GLU A 170 18.62 -25.11 5.55
N GLY A 171 19.36 -26.19 5.75
CA GLY A 171 20.18 -26.46 6.93
C GLY A 171 21.38 -27.32 6.57
#